data_AF-A0A150MNT0-F1
#
_entry.id   AF-A0A150MNT0-F1
#
_cell.length_a   1.000
_cell.length_b   1.000
_cell.length_c   1.000
_cell.angle_alpha   90.00
_cell.angle_beta   90.00
_cell.angle_gamma   90.00
#
_symmetry.space_group_name_H-M   'P 1'
#
loop_
_entity.id
_entity.type
_entity.pdbx_description
1 polymer ?
#
loop_
_entity_poly.entity_id
_entity_poly.type
_entity_poly.pdbx_seq_one_letter_code
_entity_poly.pdbx_strand_id
1 'polypeptide(L)'
;MTKQLPPGQFETEKWPILHDGDVYQFDESTWEFRLFGDVKEEVSLSYQQVMELPKTISMIDMHCVTTWSKFDTTFEGIAFREFLRFVELAPDVKYVKIYGYLKGDRFGYSANLPLEALMGDDALFVYRWKDKRHDWQDISPKHGYPLRFIPPASFYLWKGTKWVSGIQFMKKDEPGYWEQRGFSMTANPFKEERFADPNDM
;
A
#
# COMPACT_ATOMS: atom_id res chain seq x y z
N MET A 1 10.35 5.19 -19.82
CA MET A 1 11.33 5.27 -18.72
C MET A 1 12.22 4.05 -18.81
N THR A 2 13.51 4.19 -18.51
CA THR A 2 14.47 3.08 -18.54
C THR A 2 14.26 2.22 -17.29
N LYS A 3 14.09 0.90 -17.45
CA LYS A 3 14.00 -0.03 -16.31
C LYS A 3 15.29 0.05 -15.50
N GLN A 4 15.20 0.51 -14.27
CA GLN A 4 16.32 0.52 -13.34
C GLN A 4 16.09 -0.52 -12.26
N LEU A 5 16.90 -1.58 -12.26
CA LEU A 5 16.93 -2.54 -11.16
C LEU A 5 17.59 -1.89 -9.94
N PRO A 6 16.96 -1.93 -8.76
CA PRO A 6 17.64 -1.56 -7.53
C PRO A 6 18.80 -2.53 -7.24
N PRO A 7 19.84 -2.10 -6.50
CA PRO A 7 20.95 -2.97 -6.14
C PRO A 7 20.47 -4.26 -5.43
N GLY A 8 21.12 -5.39 -5.76
CA GLY A 8 20.79 -6.68 -5.16
C GLY A 8 19.41 -7.24 -5.52
N GLN A 9 18.81 -6.79 -6.62
CA GLN A 9 17.53 -7.27 -7.15
C GLN A 9 17.70 -8.05 -8.46
N PHE A 10 16.81 -9.01 -8.71
CA PHE A 10 16.63 -9.62 -10.04
C PHE A 10 15.22 -9.34 -10.58
N GLU A 11 15.07 -9.21 -11.90
CA GLU A 11 13.77 -9.06 -12.54
C GLU A 11 13.01 -10.39 -12.55
N THR A 12 11.71 -10.35 -12.24
CA THR A 12 10.78 -11.47 -12.36
C THR A 12 9.57 -11.06 -13.19
N GLU A 13 9.09 -12.01 -13.99
CA GLU A 13 7.85 -11.83 -14.75
C GLU A 13 6.61 -12.24 -13.94
N LYS A 14 6.78 -13.06 -12.90
CA LYS A 14 5.69 -13.49 -12.01
C LYS A 14 5.38 -12.39 -11.00
N TRP A 15 4.11 -12.20 -10.62
CA TRP A 15 3.75 -11.45 -9.41
C TRP A 15 3.73 -12.40 -8.22
N PRO A 16 4.77 -12.48 -7.38
CA PRO A 16 4.83 -13.48 -6.32
C PRO A 16 3.82 -13.18 -5.21
N ILE A 17 3.24 -14.24 -4.65
CA ILE A 17 2.32 -14.14 -3.51
C ILE A 17 3.13 -14.27 -2.23
N LEU A 18 3.18 -13.20 -1.45
CA LEU A 18 3.73 -13.17 -0.09
C LEU A 18 2.68 -12.57 0.85
N HIS A 19 2.22 -13.32 1.85
CA HIS A 19 1.36 -12.81 2.93
C HIS A 19 1.71 -13.55 4.22
N ASP A 20 1.47 -12.88 5.35
CA ASP A 20 1.47 -13.51 6.68
C ASP A 20 0.02 -13.82 7.08
N GLY A 21 -0.22 -14.96 7.72
CA GLY A 21 -1.55 -15.42 8.12
C GLY A 21 -2.48 -15.85 6.97
N ASP A 22 -3.75 -16.07 7.33
CA ASP A 22 -4.80 -16.54 6.44
C ASP A 22 -5.27 -15.48 5.44
N VAL A 23 -5.85 -15.94 4.33
CA VAL A 23 -6.47 -15.05 3.34
C VAL A 23 -7.76 -14.48 3.92
N TYR A 24 -7.87 -13.15 3.96
CA TYR A 24 -9.08 -12.46 4.39
C TYR A 24 -10.31 -12.89 3.56
N GLN A 25 -11.39 -13.23 4.24
CA GLN A 25 -12.68 -13.52 3.62
C GLN A 25 -13.47 -12.22 3.54
N PHE A 26 -13.57 -11.67 2.34
CA PHE A 26 -14.29 -10.41 2.10
C PHE A 26 -15.80 -10.60 2.21
N ASP A 27 -16.44 -9.70 2.94
CA ASP A 27 -17.88 -9.51 2.98
C ASP A 27 -18.18 -8.04 2.72
N GLU A 28 -18.78 -7.76 1.56
CA GLU A 28 -19.10 -6.41 1.12
C GLU A 28 -20.05 -5.68 2.08
N SER A 29 -20.92 -6.40 2.76
CA SER A 29 -21.95 -5.81 3.64
C SER A 29 -21.39 -5.28 4.96
N THR A 30 -20.22 -5.78 5.37
CA THR A 30 -19.57 -5.42 6.64
C THR A 30 -18.23 -4.72 6.47
N TRP A 31 -17.69 -4.69 5.25
CA TRP A 31 -16.44 -4.02 4.96
C TRP A 31 -16.56 -2.50 4.98
N GLU A 32 -15.59 -1.87 5.63
CA GLU A 32 -15.49 -0.41 5.70
C GLU A 32 -14.04 0.03 5.50
N PHE A 33 -13.85 1.17 4.87
CA PHE A 33 -12.57 1.86 4.78
C PHE A 33 -12.57 3.09 5.69
N ARG A 34 -11.70 3.11 6.71
CA ARG A 34 -11.63 4.21 7.68
C ARG A 34 -10.57 5.24 7.33
N LEU A 35 -10.92 6.51 7.46
CA LEU A 35 -10.03 7.66 7.38
C LEU A 35 -10.05 8.33 8.75
N PHE A 36 -8.93 8.25 9.50
CA PHE A 36 -8.93 8.57 10.93
C PHE A 36 -7.59 9.10 11.44
N GLY A 37 -7.49 9.45 12.73
CA GLY A 37 -6.26 9.99 13.35
C GLY A 37 -6.26 11.51 13.42
N ASP A 38 -5.19 12.15 12.96
CA ASP A 38 -5.02 13.61 12.96
C ASP A 38 -5.88 14.30 11.87
N VAL A 39 -7.20 14.12 11.93
CA VAL A 39 -8.21 14.72 11.06
C VAL A 39 -9.27 15.42 11.90
N LYS A 40 -9.97 16.39 11.31
CA LYS A 40 -11.05 17.11 12.00
C LYS A 40 -12.23 16.22 12.36
N GLU A 41 -12.64 15.36 11.42
CA GLU A 41 -13.71 14.38 11.58
C GLU A 41 -13.28 13.07 10.91
N GLU A 42 -13.45 11.95 11.62
CA GLU A 42 -13.16 10.63 11.06
C GLU A 42 -14.30 10.18 10.15
N VAL A 43 -13.95 9.46 9.08
CA VAL A 43 -14.90 8.99 8.07
C VAL A 43 -14.77 7.49 7.87
N SER A 44 -15.90 6.80 7.73
CA SER A 44 -15.98 5.43 7.24
C SER A 44 -16.67 5.42 5.88
N LEU A 45 -16.06 4.75 4.90
CA LEU A 45 -16.62 4.55 3.57
C LEU A 45 -16.99 3.07 3.38
N SER A 46 -18.16 2.79 2.80
CA SER A 46 -18.53 1.45 2.35
C SER A 46 -17.70 1.03 1.14
N TYR A 47 -17.70 -0.27 0.83
CA TYR A 47 -17.05 -0.77 -0.39
C TYR A 47 -17.56 -0.07 -1.65
N GLN A 48 -18.87 0.07 -1.78
CA GLN A 48 -19.50 0.76 -2.91
C GLN A 48 -18.99 2.21 -3.03
N GLN A 49 -18.94 2.97 -1.93
CA GLN A 49 -18.46 4.35 -1.94
C GLN A 49 -16.99 4.45 -2.38
N VAL A 50 -16.15 3.49 -1.97
CA VAL A 50 -14.74 3.45 -2.43
C VAL A 50 -14.65 3.12 -3.92
N MET A 51 -15.49 2.21 -4.42
CA MET A 51 -15.49 1.83 -5.84
C MET A 51 -16.10 2.90 -6.76
N GLU A 52 -16.88 3.85 -6.22
CA GLU A 52 -17.42 5.01 -6.94
C GLU A 52 -16.41 6.16 -7.12
N LEU A 53 -15.26 6.11 -6.44
CA LEU A 53 -14.22 7.13 -6.55
C LEU A 53 -13.59 7.16 -7.96
N PRO A 54 -13.01 8.33 -8.36
CA PRO A 54 -12.33 8.44 -9.64
C PRO A 54 -11.25 7.38 -9.83
N LYS A 55 -11.34 6.67 -10.94
CA LYS A 55 -10.42 5.60 -11.30
C LYS A 55 -9.10 6.19 -11.81
N THR A 56 -7.99 5.60 -11.38
CA THR A 56 -6.66 5.90 -11.87
C THR A 56 -6.03 4.62 -12.44
N ILE A 57 -5.42 4.75 -13.61
CA ILE A 57 -4.66 3.67 -14.26
C ILE A 57 -3.20 4.11 -14.29
N SER A 58 -2.33 3.34 -13.63
CA SER A 58 -0.91 3.67 -13.56
C SER A 58 -0.04 2.42 -13.67
N MET A 59 1.14 2.58 -14.29
CA MET A 59 2.16 1.56 -14.32
C MET A 59 3.10 1.77 -13.14
N ILE A 60 3.20 0.78 -12.25
CA ILE A 60 4.00 0.88 -11.03
C ILE A 60 4.94 -0.33 -10.97
N ASP A 61 6.23 -0.04 -10.85
CA ASP A 61 7.25 -1.06 -10.63
C ASP A 61 7.24 -1.50 -9.16
N MET A 62 7.37 -2.80 -8.94
CA MET A 62 7.33 -3.39 -7.60
C MET A 62 8.69 -3.95 -7.24
N HIS A 63 9.25 -3.54 -6.10
CA HIS A 63 10.51 -4.04 -5.57
C HIS A 63 10.27 -4.75 -4.24
N CYS A 64 10.64 -6.02 -4.13
CA CYS A 64 10.45 -6.78 -2.92
C CYS A 64 11.73 -6.88 -2.10
N VAL A 65 11.59 -6.83 -0.78
CA VAL A 65 12.68 -7.05 0.16
C VAL A 65 13.30 -8.44 0.06
N THR A 66 12.60 -9.40 -0.56
CA THR A 66 13.13 -10.74 -0.84
C THR A 66 13.84 -10.82 -2.21
N THR A 67 14.41 -9.71 -2.67
CA THR A 67 15.36 -9.61 -3.82
C THR A 67 14.78 -9.78 -5.23
N TRP A 68 13.46 -9.79 -5.41
CA TRP A 68 12.84 -9.71 -6.73
C TRP A 68 12.22 -8.34 -7.03
N SER A 69 12.29 -7.94 -8.31
CA SER A 69 11.60 -6.77 -8.86
C SER A 69 10.71 -7.16 -10.03
N LYS A 70 9.49 -6.61 -10.09
CA LYS A 70 8.56 -6.81 -11.22
C LYS A 70 8.27 -5.47 -11.86
N PHE A 71 8.58 -5.37 -13.15
CA PHE A 71 8.35 -4.18 -13.97
C PHE A 71 7.09 -4.34 -14.83
N ASP A 72 6.74 -3.27 -15.55
CA ASP A 72 5.72 -3.26 -16.61
C ASP A 72 4.32 -3.74 -16.13
N THR A 73 4.01 -3.54 -14.84
CA THR A 73 2.71 -3.91 -14.27
C THR A 73 1.81 -2.70 -14.23
N THR A 74 0.67 -2.77 -14.91
CA THR A 74 -0.34 -1.70 -14.89
C THR A 74 -1.44 -2.06 -13.92
N PHE A 75 -1.79 -1.12 -13.06
CA PHE A 75 -2.85 -1.24 -12.08
C PHE A 75 -4.02 -0.31 -12.41
N GLU A 76 -5.22 -0.75 -12.07
CA GLU A 76 -6.44 0.06 -12.03
C GLU A 76 -6.93 0.08 -10.57
N GLY A 77 -7.15 1.29 -10.07
CA GLY A 77 -7.45 1.53 -8.67
C GLY A 77 -7.90 2.96 -8.37
N ILE A 78 -7.86 3.30 -7.08
CA ILE A 78 -8.12 4.63 -6.56
C ILE A 78 -6.80 5.25 -6.11
N ALA A 79 -6.46 6.44 -6.58
CA ALA A 79 -5.28 7.18 -6.10
C ALA A 79 -5.45 7.58 -4.64
N PHE A 80 -4.39 7.49 -3.85
CA PHE A 80 -4.38 7.88 -2.44
C PHE A 80 -5.02 9.26 -2.22
N ARG A 81 -4.70 10.23 -3.08
CA ARG A 81 -5.22 11.60 -3.00
C ARG A 81 -6.75 11.71 -3.07
N GLU A 82 -7.45 10.75 -3.68
CA GLU A 82 -8.92 10.80 -3.77
C GLU A 82 -9.56 10.63 -2.39
N PHE A 83 -8.90 9.93 -1.46
CA PHE A 83 -9.37 9.78 -0.08
C PHE A 83 -9.22 11.07 0.74
N LEU A 84 -8.27 11.94 0.40
CA LEU A 84 -8.11 13.24 1.07
C LEU A 84 -9.32 14.15 0.88
N ARG A 85 -10.17 13.90 -0.12
CA ARG A 85 -11.36 14.69 -0.40
C ARG A 85 -12.44 14.55 0.68
N PHE A 86 -12.35 13.51 1.51
CA PHE A 86 -13.30 13.20 2.56
C PHE A 86 -12.89 13.73 3.93
N VAL A 87 -11.66 14.20 4.09
CA VAL A 87 -11.12 14.60 5.39
C VAL A 87 -10.44 15.97 5.33
N GLU A 88 -10.58 16.73 6.40
CA GLU A 88 -9.78 17.92 6.66
C GLU A 88 -8.63 17.52 7.59
N LEU A 89 -7.40 17.50 7.07
CA LEU A 89 -6.22 17.13 7.87
C LEU A 89 -5.92 18.21 8.91
N ALA A 90 -5.53 17.80 10.11
CA ALA A 90 -4.99 18.73 11.09
C ALA A 90 -3.68 19.39 10.58
N PRO A 91 -3.30 20.56 11.10
CA PRO A 91 -1.98 21.13 10.81
C PRO A 91 -0.86 20.15 11.16
N ASP A 92 0.23 20.21 10.38
CA ASP A 92 1.45 19.42 10.56
C ASP A 92 1.32 17.90 10.38
N VAL A 93 0.23 17.39 9.81
CA VAL A 93 0.15 15.99 9.36
C VAL A 93 1.18 15.76 8.25
N LYS A 94 2.10 14.83 8.47
CA LYS A 94 3.23 14.53 7.57
C LYS A 94 3.34 13.06 7.21
N TYR A 95 2.64 12.19 7.93
CA TYR A 95 2.74 10.75 7.80
C TYR A 95 1.35 10.12 7.73
N VAL A 96 1.31 8.94 7.15
CA VAL A 96 0.15 8.08 7.20
C VAL A 96 0.55 6.67 7.57
N LYS A 97 -0.41 5.92 8.10
CA LYS A 97 -0.29 4.49 8.31
C LYS A 97 -1.45 3.80 7.61
N ILE A 98 -1.13 2.94 6.66
CA ILE A 98 -2.13 2.21 5.85
C ILE A 98 -2.34 0.85 6.47
N TYR A 99 -3.58 0.59 6.87
CA TYR A 99 -3.97 -0.61 7.58
C TYR A 99 -4.62 -1.64 6.66
N GLY A 100 -4.50 -2.90 7.07
CA GLY A 100 -5.16 -4.02 6.43
C GLY A 100 -5.39 -5.18 7.39
N TYR A 101 -6.28 -6.08 6.98
CA TYR A 101 -6.66 -7.24 7.78
C TYR A 101 -5.47 -8.18 7.98
N LEU A 102 -5.26 -8.63 9.21
CA LEU A 102 -4.34 -9.72 9.53
C LEU A 102 -4.94 -10.53 10.67
N LYS A 103 -5.10 -11.85 10.46
CA LYS A 103 -5.69 -12.77 11.46
C LYS A 103 -7.06 -12.30 11.97
N GLY A 104 -7.88 -11.73 11.08
CA GLY A 104 -9.24 -11.24 11.39
C GLY A 104 -9.29 -9.84 12.01
N ASP A 105 -8.17 -9.28 12.47
CA ASP A 105 -8.11 -7.90 12.95
C ASP A 105 -7.95 -6.94 11.77
N ARG A 106 -8.90 -6.03 11.59
CA ARG A 106 -8.87 -5.01 10.52
C ARG A 106 -7.66 -4.08 10.61
N PHE A 107 -7.06 -3.92 11.78
CA PHE A 107 -5.88 -3.10 12.01
C PHE A 107 -4.62 -3.93 12.31
N GLY A 108 -4.67 -5.25 12.07
CA GLY A 108 -3.59 -6.17 12.42
C GLY A 108 -2.32 -6.00 11.57
N TYR A 109 -2.45 -5.60 10.30
CA TYR A 109 -1.31 -5.18 9.47
C TYR A 109 -1.30 -3.66 9.31
N SER A 110 -0.10 -3.08 9.30
CA SER A 110 0.08 -1.66 8.99
C SER A 110 1.43 -1.40 8.33
N ALA A 111 1.48 -0.34 7.54
CA ALA A 111 2.72 0.22 7.00
C ALA A 111 2.68 1.75 7.06
N ASN A 112 3.74 2.35 7.60
CA ASN A 112 3.89 3.80 7.71
C ASN A 112 4.60 4.39 6.48
N LEU A 113 4.14 5.55 6.02
CA LEU A 113 4.64 6.24 4.82
C LEU A 113 4.57 7.76 5.02
N PRO A 114 5.52 8.54 4.48
CA PRO A 114 5.40 9.99 4.43
C PRO A 114 4.26 10.39 3.48
N LEU A 115 3.37 11.27 3.96
CA LEU A 115 2.18 11.70 3.23
C LEU A 115 2.53 12.32 1.86
N GLU A 116 3.56 13.17 1.83
CA GLU A 116 3.99 13.88 0.62
C GLU A 116 4.36 12.92 -0.53
N ALA A 117 4.91 11.75 -0.22
CA ALA A 117 5.29 10.76 -1.22
C ALA A 117 4.09 10.06 -1.88
N LEU A 118 2.87 10.22 -1.34
CA LEU A 118 1.67 9.52 -1.82
C LEU A 118 0.75 10.40 -2.67
N MET A 119 1.18 11.60 -3.04
CA MET A 119 0.35 12.56 -3.79
C MET A 119 0.28 12.27 -5.30
N GLY A 120 1.14 11.38 -5.80
CA GLY A 120 1.21 10.98 -7.21
C GLY A 120 0.14 9.97 -7.63
N ASP A 121 0.15 9.65 -8.93
CA ASP A 121 -0.73 8.62 -9.53
C ASP A 121 -0.19 7.19 -9.32
N ASP A 122 0.95 7.05 -8.64
CA ASP A 122 1.66 5.80 -8.37
C ASP A 122 1.52 5.30 -6.91
N ALA A 123 0.70 5.96 -6.10
CA ALA A 123 0.22 5.48 -4.81
C ALA A 123 -1.25 5.04 -4.94
N LEU A 124 -1.48 3.75 -5.22
CA LEU A 124 -2.79 3.24 -5.63
C LEU A 124 -3.38 2.21 -4.68
N PHE A 125 -4.68 2.34 -4.42
CA PHE A 125 -5.54 1.28 -3.89
C PHE A 125 -6.16 0.51 -5.06
N VAL A 126 -5.52 -0.60 -5.44
CA VAL A 126 -5.78 -1.36 -6.66
C VAL A 126 -6.77 -2.49 -6.41
N TYR A 127 -7.64 -2.71 -7.38
CA TYR A 127 -8.56 -3.85 -7.45
C TYR A 127 -8.39 -4.65 -8.74
N ARG A 128 -7.73 -4.08 -9.76
CA ARG A 128 -7.43 -4.73 -11.04
C ARG A 128 -6.01 -4.49 -11.49
N TRP A 129 -5.49 -5.41 -12.29
CA TRP A 129 -4.14 -5.32 -12.84
C TRP A 129 -4.04 -6.02 -14.20
N LYS A 130 -2.99 -5.66 -14.94
CA LYS A 130 -2.55 -6.34 -16.16
C LYS A 130 -1.04 -6.25 -16.32
N ASP A 131 -0.49 -7.12 -17.16
CA ASP A 131 0.88 -7.01 -17.65
C ASP A 131 0.97 -7.56 -19.08
N LYS A 132 2.18 -7.81 -19.59
CA LYS A 132 2.37 -8.34 -20.96
C LYS A 132 1.79 -9.73 -21.19
N ARG A 133 1.52 -10.49 -20.12
CA ARG A 133 1.06 -11.89 -20.16
C ARG A 133 -0.38 -12.07 -19.71
N HIS A 134 -0.95 -11.06 -19.08
CA HIS A 134 -2.30 -11.11 -18.56
C HIS A 134 -3.06 -9.85 -18.97
N ASP A 135 -4.22 -10.04 -19.60
CA ASP A 135 -5.20 -8.97 -19.77
C ASP A 135 -5.73 -8.47 -18.43
N TRP A 136 -6.50 -7.39 -18.46
CA TRP A 136 -7.13 -6.83 -17.28
C TRP A 136 -7.94 -7.87 -16.51
N GLN A 137 -7.56 -8.09 -15.26
CA GLN A 137 -8.22 -9.01 -14.34
C GLN A 137 -8.23 -8.43 -12.94
N ASP A 138 -9.17 -8.90 -12.13
CA ASP A 138 -9.22 -8.53 -10.71
C ASP A 138 -8.01 -9.11 -9.97
N ILE A 139 -7.57 -8.43 -8.91
CA ILE A 139 -6.60 -9.03 -8.00
C ILE A 139 -7.24 -10.26 -7.34
N SER A 140 -6.50 -11.35 -7.19
CA SER A 140 -7.03 -12.52 -6.50
C SER A 140 -7.13 -12.29 -4.98
N PRO A 141 -7.92 -13.09 -4.24
CA PRO A 141 -7.93 -13.07 -2.77
C PRO A 141 -6.52 -13.11 -2.15
N LYS A 142 -5.63 -13.96 -2.68
CA LYS A 142 -4.24 -14.06 -2.23
C LYS A 142 -3.40 -12.82 -2.56
N HIS A 143 -3.76 -12.08 -3.59
CA HIS A 143 -3.13 -10.82 -3.96
C HIS A 143 -3.69 -9.61 -3.22
N GLY A 144 -4.77 -9.76 -2.44
CA GLY A 144 -5.33 -8.69 -1.61
C GLY A 144 -6.75 -8.27 -1.95
N TYR A 145 -7.51 -9.04 -2.74
CA TYR A 145 -8.93 -8.75 -3.00
C TYR A 145 -9.70 -8.50 -1.69
N PRO A 146 -10.56 -7.48 -1.61
CA PRO A 146 -11.08 -6.69 -2.73
C PRO A 146 -10.19 -5.51 -3.13
N LEU A 147 -9.28 -5.08 -2.25
CA LEU A 147 -8.53 -3.85 -2.40
C LEU A 147 -7.15 -3.98 -1.75
N ARG A 148 -6.11 -3.59 -2.49
CA ARG A 148 -4.73 -3.60 -2.03
C ARG A 148 -4.08 -2.25 -2.27
N PHE A 149 -3.30 -1.78 -1.31
CA PHE A 149 -2.40 -0.66 -1.54
C PHE A 149 -1.10 -1.11 -2.23
N ILE A 150 -0.72 -0.42 -3.31
CA ILE A 150 0.57 -0.50 -3.97
C ILE A 150 1.26 0.85 -3.79
N PRO A 151 2.42 0.91 -3.12
CA PRO A 151 3.16 2.15 -2.91
C PRO A 151 3.91 2.54 -4.19
N PRO A 152 4.35 3.81 -4.28
CA PRO A 152 5.33 4.24 -5.28
C PRO A 152 6.56 3.33 -5.31
N ALA A 153 7.19 3.20 -6.49
CA ALA A 153 8.39 2.36 -6.68
C ALA A 153 9.60 2.84 -5.85
N SER A 154 9.55 4.03 -5.26
CA SER A 154 10.53 4.50 -4.27
C SER A 154 10.47 3.75 -2.93
N PHE A 155 9.51 2.84 -2.73
CA PHE A 155 9.36 2.01 -1.54
C PHE A 155 9.40 0.52 -1.87
N TYR A 156 9.94 -0.26 -0.95
CA TYR A 156 9.77 -1.71 -0.97
C TYR A 156 8.31 -2.12 -0.77
N LEU A 157 7.93 -3.22 -1.41
CA LEU A 157 6.55 -3.70 -1.50
C LEU A 157 5.93 -4.15 -0.17
N TRP A 158 6.69 -4.32 0.92
CA TRP A 158 6.05 -4.54 2.23
C TRP A 158 5.25 -3.31 2.68
N LYS A 159 5.58 -2.11 2.21
CA LYS A 159 4.72 -0.94 2.42
C LYS A 159 3.37 -1.05 1.69
N GLY A 160 3.24 -2.00 0.75
CA GLY A 160 2.01 -2.32 0.03
C GLY A 160 1.09 -3.27 0.79
N THR A 161 0.19 -2.67 1.57
CA THR A 161 -0.79 -3.37 2.42
C THR A 161 -1.85 -4.13 1.62
N LYS A 162 -1.99 -5.42 1.88
CA LYS A 162 -3.11 -6.25 1.38
C LYS A 162 -4.36 -6.07 2.23
N TRP A 163 -5.53 -6.33 1.65
CA TRP A 163 -6.82 -6.34 2.35
C TRP A 163 -7.01 -5.05 3.14
N VAL A 164 -6.85 -3.91 2.45
CA VAL A 164 -6.81 -2.61 3.12
C VAL A 164 -8.12 -2.34 3.86
N SER A 165 -8.01 -1.62 4.97
CA SER A 165 -9.13 -1.34 5.88
C SER A 165 -9.20 0.13 6.32
N GLY A 166 -8.15 0.91 6.06
CA GLY A 166 -8.15 2.33 6.34
C GLY A 166 -6.78 3.00 6.29
N ILE A 167 -6.80 4.32 6.47
CA ILE A 167 -5.67 5.24 6.51
C ILE A 167 -5.77 6.01 7.83
N GLN A 168 -4.73 5.90 8.65
CA GLN A 168 -4.52 6.80 9.78
C GLN A 168 -3.61 7.95 9.36
N PHE A 169 -4.01 9.18 9.61
CA PHE A 169 -3.21 10.38 9.42
C PHE A 169 -2.48 10.72 10.71
N MET A 170 -1.19 11.07 10.61
CA MET A 170 -0.29 11.24 11.76
C MET A 170 0.66 12.43 11.57
N LYS A 171 0.92 13.17 12.65
CA LYS A 171 1.95 14.23 12.69
C LYS A 171 3.37 13.70 12.82
N LYS A 172 3.54 12.57 13.51
CA LYS A 172 4.84 11.91 13.71
C LYS A 172 4.82 10.55 13.02
N ASP A 173 5.98 10.14 12.55
CA ASP A 173 6.13 8.80 11.99
C ASP A 173 6.08 7.77 13.12
N GLU A 174 5.36 6.68 12.89
CA GLU A 174 5.19 5.60 13.86
C GLU A 174 5.37 4.26 13.15
N PRO A 175 6.11 3.30 13.73
CA PRO A 175 6.45 2.06 13.05
C PRO A 175 5.20 1.20 12.79
N GLY A 176 5.10 0.67 11.57
CA GLY A 176 4.11 -0.33 11.17
C GLY A 176 4.50 -1.76 11.57
N TYR A 177 3.86 -2.74 10.94
CA TYR A 177 4.00 -4.16 11.31
C TYR A 177 5.44 -4.67 11.16
N TRP A 178 6.07 -4.39 10.01
CA TRP A 178 7.43 -4.86 9.76
C TRP A 178 8.47 -3.95 10.41
N GLU A 179 8.20 -2.66 10.53
CA GLU A 179 9.13 -1.70 11.15
C GLU A 179 9.32 -2.00 12.64
N GLN A 180 8.24 -2.40 13.34
CA GLN A 180 8.33 -2.92 14.71
C GLN A 180 9.16 -4.22 14.82
N ARG A 181 9.48 -4.87 13.70
CA ARG A 181 10.26 -6.12 13.62
C ARG A 181 11.64 -5.89 13.02
N GLY A 182 12.12 -4.65 13.03
CA GLY A 182 13.48 -4.29 12.59
C GLY A 182 13.60 -4.00 11.10
N PHE A 183 12.48 -3.80 10.38
CA PHE A 183 12.52 -3.31 9.00
C PHE A 183 12.65 -1.78 8.96
N SER A 184 13.18 -1.26 7.85
CA SER A 184 13.40 0.17 7.67
C SER A 184 12.11 0.99 7.67
N MET A 185 12.12 2.15 8.34
CA MET A 185 11.03 3.12 8.28
C MET A 185 10.85 3.71 6.88
N THR A 186 11.96 3.98 6.17
CA THR A 186 11.98 4.66 4.86
C THR A 186 11.83 3.70 3.68
N ALA A 187 12.32 2.46 3.82
CA ALA A 187 12.10 1.36 2.88
C ALA A 187 12.53 1.64 1.42
N ASN A 188 13.57 2.44 1.18
CA ASN A 188 14.01 2.76 -0.18
C ASN A 188 14.77 1.59 -0.85
N PRO A 189 14.29 1.05 -1.98
CA PRO A 189 14.92 -0.10 -2.63
C PRO A 189 16.25 0.23 -3.31
N PHE A 190 16.44 1.46 -3.80
CA PHE A 190 17.65 1.90 -4.49
C PHE A 190 18.81 2.22 -3.53
N LYS A 191 18.48 2.48 -2.27
CA LYS A 191 19.45 2.67 -1.17
C LYS A 191 19.66 1.41 -0.33
N GLU A 192 19.01 0.30 -0.70
CA GLU A 192 19.04 -0.97 0.06
C GLU A 192 18.60 -0.84 1.52
N GLU A 193 17.67 0.09 1.82
CA GLU A 193 17.13 0.33 3.15
C GLU A 193 16.12 -0.78 3.52
N ARG A 194 16.62 -1.99 3.79
CA ARG A 194 15.81 -3.18 4.11
C ARG A 194 15.47 -3.26 5.60
N PHE A 195 16.43 -2.94 6.44
CA PHE A 195 16.36 -3.06 7.89
C PHE A 195 16.56 -1.71 8.56
N ALA A 196 16.07 -1.56 9.79
CA ALA A 196 16.32 -0.38 10.60
C ALA A 196 17.84 -0.22 10.82
N ASP A 197 18.31 1.03 10.82
CA ASP A 197 19.69 1.29 11.24
C ASP A 197 19.81 0.87 12.72
N PRO A 198 20.84 0.10 13.12
CA PRO A 198 21.09 -0.20 14.52
C PRO A 198 21.16 1.04 15.42
N ASN A 199 21.44 2.22 14.85
CA ASN A 199 21.50 3.50 15.57
C ASN A 199 20.15 4.24 15.66
N ASP A 200 19.10 3.75 15.01
CA ASP A 200 17.74 4.33 15.03
C ASP A 200 16.80 3.67 16.09
N MET A 201 17.32 2.72 16.88
CA MET A 201 16.63 2.06 18.02
C MET A 201 17.10 2.60 19.36
#